data_AF-X0GNL5-F1
#
_entry.id   AF-X0GNL5-F1
#
_cell.length_a   1.000
_cell.length_b   1.000
_cell.length_c   1.000
_cell.angle_alpha   90.00
_cell.angle_beta   90.00
_cell.angle_gamma   90.00
#
_symmetry.space_group_name_H-M   'P 1'
#
loop_
_entity.id
_entity.type
_entity.pdbx_description
1 polymer ?
#
loop_
_entity_poly.entity_id
_entity_poly.type
_entity_poly.pdbx_seq_one_letter_code
_entity_poly.pdbx_strand_id
1 'polypeptide(L)'
;MSSDLPANKPELLRSWALAFENAGNLQKEYDGKVRVENCVGFCQIPLAVAGPLQVAGSASPDKVYAPLATYEGTLVASCSRGCKAFNASGGIHIETLSNSMSRGPVFTFDNPDHAVIFAKQLPALKPIFSRWAEETSAHVRLQAMQPTVIGSNVHVLCSYSCGSAAGQNMVTKATQHA
;
A
#
# COMPACT_ATOMS: atom_id res chain seq x y z
N MET A 1 -11.54 -13.75 13.49
CA MET A 1 -12.95 -14.06 13.17
C MET A 1 -12.96 -14.74 11.81
N SER A 2 -13.05 -16.07 11.79
CA SER A 2 -13.24 -16.85 10.58
C SER A 2 -14.68 -16.63 10.10
N SER A 3 -14.88 -15.72 9.15
CA SER A 3 -16.16 -15.65 8.43
C SER A 3 -16.12 -16.72 7.35
N ASP A 4 -16.93 -17.77 7.50
CA ASP A 4 -17.20 -18.74 6.44
C ASP A 4 -17.61 -17.99 5.17
N LEU A 5 -16.73 -17.98 4.17
CA LEU A 5 -17.06 -17.46 2.86
C LEU A 5 -18.15 -18.38 2.27
N PRO A 6 -19.30 -17.84 1.81
CA PRO A 6 -20.38 -18.66 1.31
C PRO A 6 -19.92 -19.56 0.15
N ALA A 7 -20.29 -20.84 0.21
CA ALA A 7 -19.82 -21.89 -0.68
C ALA A 7 -20.25 -21.70 -2.15
N ASN A 8 -21.22 -20.81 -2.43
CA ASN A 8 -21.79 -20.61 -3.75
C ASN A 8 -21.68 -19.15 -4.23
N LYS A 9 -21.19 -18.95 -5.47
CA LYS A 9 -20.94 -17.63 -6.09
C LYS A 9 -22.14 -16.68 -6.03
N PRO A 10 -23.39 -17.09 -6.31
CA PRO A 10 -24.56 -16.21 -6.21
C PRO A 10 -24.82 -15.73 -4.79
N GLU A 11 -24.56 -16.54 -3.77
CA GLU A 11 -24.72 -16.13 -2.36
C GLU A 11 -23.65 -15.11 -1.95
N LEU A 12 -22.40 -15.29 -2.39
CA LEU A 12 -21.33 -14.32 -2.16
C LEU A 12 -21.59 -13.00 -2.89
N LEU A 13 -22.03 -13.06 -4.15
CA LEU A 13 -22.38 -11.86 -4.90
C LEU A 13 -23.60 -11.16 -4.31
N ARG A 14 -24.59 -11.90 -3.79
CA ARG A 14 -25.75 -11.34 -3.11
C ARG A 14 -25.37 -10.73 -1.76
N SER A 15 -24.49 -11.36 -0.98
CA SER A 15 -24.02 -10.80 0.28
C SER A 15 -23.19 -9.54 0.07
N TRP A 16 -22.35 -9.50 -0.95
CA TRP A 16 -21.58 -8.31 -1.33
C TRP A 16 -22.49 -7.23 -1.91
N ALA A 17 -23.45 -7.57 -2.76
CA ALA A 17 -24.45 -6.63 -3.26
C ALA A 17 -25.23 -6.02 -2.10
N LEU A 18 -25.66 -6.81 -1.12
CA LEU A 18 -26.32 -6.31 0.09
C LEU A 18 -25.38 -5.42 0.94
N ALA A 19 -24.10 -5.79 1.05
CA ALA A 19 -23.10 -4.97 1.75
C ALA A 19 -22.88 -3.62 1.04
N PHE A 20 -22.88 -3.59 -0.29
CA PHE A 20 -22.71 -2.38 -1.09
C PHE A 20 -23.98 -1.55 -1.25
N GLU A 21 -25.16 -2.17 -1.28
CA GLU A 21 -26.45 -1.50 -1.30
C GLU A 21 -26.69 -0.76 0.04
N ASN A 22 -26.29 -1.40 1.15
CA ASN A 22 -26.23 -0.74 2.46
C ASN A 22 -25.08 0.27 2.57
N ALA A 23 -24.10 0.28 1.65
CA ALA A 23 -22.99 1.24 1.71
C ALA A 23 -23.46 2.68 1.53
N GLY A 24 -24.53 2.93 0.77
CA GLY A 24 -25.14 4.26 0.67
C GLY A 24 -25.73 4.75 1.99
N ASN A 25 -26.25 3.85 2.83
CA ASN A 25 -26.70 4.17 4.19
C ASN A 25 -25.54 4.30 5.18
N LEU A 26 -24.52 3.45 5.06
CA LEU A 26 -23.27 3.54 5.84
C LEU A 26 -22.50 4.82 5.52
N GLN A 27 -22.60 5.36 4.30
CA GLN A 27 -21.92 6.59 3.90
C GLN A 27 -22.23 7.75 4.87
N LYS A 28 -23.48 7.85 5.34
CA LYS A 28 -23.91 8.82 6.36
C LYS A 28 -23.21 8.64 7.71
N GLU A 29 -22.83 7.42 8.09
CA GLU A 29 -22.07 7.15 9.32
C GLU A 29 -20.57 7.48 9.17
N TYR A 30 -20.06 7.51 7.93
CA TYR A 30 -18.66 7.79 7.63
C TYR A 30 -18.40 9.23 7.17
N ASP A 31 -19.43 10.01 6.85
CA ASP A 31 -19.31 11.43 6.47
C ASP A 31 -18.46 12.22 7.47
N GLY A 32 -18.64 12.00 8.78
CA GLY A 32 -17.86 12.65 9.83
C GLY A 32 -16.40 12.19 9.96
N LYS A 33 -16.01 11.09 9.28
CA LYS A 33 -14.65 10.53 9.28
C LYS A 33 -13.85 10.91 8.04
N VAL A 34 -14.51 11.38 6.98
CA VAL A 34 -13.84 11.86 5.77
C VAL A 34 -13.07 13.14 6.12
N ARG A 35 -11.77 13.13 5.83
CA ARG A 35 -10.89 14.29 6.02
C ARG A 35 -10.54 14.82 4.63
N VAL A 36 -11.27 15.84 4.19
CA VAL A 36 -10.99 16.59 2.97
C VAL A 36 -11.35 18.06 3.18
N GLU A 37 -10.54 18.96 2.65
CA GLU A 37 -10.75 20.40 2.73
C GLU A 37 -11.87 20.83 1.75
N ASN A 38 -12.68 21.82 2.14
CA ASN A 38 -13.72 22.40 1.29
C ASN A 38 -14.67 21.36 0.66
N CYS A 39 -15.10 20.36 1.45
CA CYS A 39 -16.01 19.32 0.99
C CYS A 39 -17.37 19.92 0.57
N VAL A 40 -17.74 19.76 -0.71
CA VAL A 40 -19.04 20.18 -1.25
C VAL A 40 -19.96 19.01 -1.59
N GLY A 41 -19.50 17.76 -1.43
CA GLY A 41 -20.25 16.55 -1.74
C GLY A 41 -19.35 15.37 -2.11
N PHE A 42 -19.97 14.33 -2.67
CA PHE A 42 -19.31 13.07 -3.04
C PHE A 42 -19.67 12.66 -4.47
N CYS A 43 -18.75 11.95 -5.15
CA CYS A 43 -18.99 11.36 -6.47
C CYS A 43 -19.44 9.90 -6.35
N GLN A 44 -20.39 9.46 -7.18
CA GLN A 44 -20.86 8.08 -7.23
C GLN A 44 -20.10 7.27 -8.29
N ILE A 45 -19.22 6.37 -7.88
CA ILE A 45 -18.45 5.52 -8.80
C ILE A 45 -19.09 4.12 -8.89
N PRO A 46 -19.39 3.59 -10.10
CA PRO A 46 -19.92 2.25 -10.26
C PRO A 46 -18.97 1.21 -9.67
N LEU A 47 -19.54 0.25 -8.96
CA LEU A 47 -18.80 -0.80 -8.26
C LEU A 47 -19.23 -2.16 -8.76
N ALA A 48 -18.26 -3.01 -9.09
CA ALA A 48 -18.49 -4.35 -9.57
C ALA A 48 -17.45 -5.33 -9.00
N VAL A 49 -17.64 -6.63 -9.24
CA VAL A 49 -16.80 -7.68 -8.67
C VAL A 49 -16.22 -8.54 -9.79
N ALA A 50 -14.90 -8.74 -9.78
CA ALA A 50 -14.21 -9.71 -10.63
C ALA A 50 -13.82 -10.97 -9.83
N GLY A 51 -13.97 -12.16 -10.43
CA GLY A 51 -13.53 -13.42 -9.83
C GLY A 51 -14.48 -14.61 -9.96
N PRO A 52 -14.22 -15.69 -9.20
CA PRO A 52 -13.13 -15.83 -8.23
C PRO A 52 -11.76 -16.01 -8.90
N LEU A 53 -10.69 -15.56 -8.24
CA LEU A 53 -9.30 -15.91 -8.55
C LEU A 53 -8.81 -16.90 -7.50
N GLN A 54 -8.30 -18.05 -7.94
CA GLN A 54 -7.66 -19.01 -7.07
C GLN A 54 -6.19 -18.60 -6.88
N VAL A 55 -5.82 -18.24 -5.65
CA VAL A 55 -4.43 -17.92 -5.31
C VAL A 55 -3.80 -19.14 -4.64
N ALA A 56 -2.78 -19.71 -5.28
CA ALA A 56 -2.01 -20.83 -4.79
C ALA A 56 -0.95 -20.35 -3.78
N GLY A 57 -0.98 -20.86 -2.54
CA GLY A 57 0.04 -20.53 -1.54
C GLY A 57 -0.41 -20.52 -0.08
N SER A 58 -1.71 -20.56 0.23
CA SER A 58 -2.21 -20.76 1.60
C SER A 58 -2.66 -22.22 1.81
N ALA A 59 -2.70 -22.66 3.08
CA ALA A 59 -3.04 -24.03 3.50
C ALA A 59 -4.43 -24.54 3.01
N SER A 60 -5.22 -23.67 2.38
CA SER A 60 -6.42 -23.93 1.59
C SER A 60 -6.36 -23.00 0.38
N PRO A 61 -6.63 -23.44 -0.87
CA PRO A 61 -6.70 -22.53 -2.01
C PRO A 61 -7.86 -21.55 -1.82
N ASP A 62 -7.54 -20.35 -1.36
CA ASP A 62 -8.52 -19.31 -1.13
C ASP A 62 -9.00 -18.72 -2.46
N LYS A 63 -10.31 -18.75 -2.68
CA LYS A 63 -10.96 -18.08 -3.80
C LYS A 63 -11.20 -16.63 -3.43
N VAL A 64 -10.48 -15.73 -4.08
CA VAL A 64 -10.58 -14.28 -3.83
C VAL A 64 -11.47 -13.64 -4.89
N TYR A 65 -12.33 -12.71 -4.45
CA TYR A 65 -13.09 -11.83 -5.32
C TYR A 65 -12.55 -10.40 -5.15
N ALA A 66 -12.33 -9.71 -6.27
CA ALA A 66 -11.81 -8.35 -6.27
C ALA A 66 -12.94 -7.34 -6.49
N PRO A 67 -13.22 -6.43 -5.54
CA PRO A 67 -14.08 -5.28 -5.79
C PRO A 67 -13.34 -4.27 -6.66
N LEU A 68 -14.00 -3.78 -7.72
CA LEU A 68 -13.44 -2.83 -8.68
C LEU A 68 -14.42 -1.66 -8.86
N ALA A 69 -13.99 -0.45 -8.49
CA ALA A 69 -14.73 0.78 -8.73
C ALA A 69 -14.25 1.43 -10.04
N THR A 70 -15.09 1.50 -11.07
CA THR A 70 -14.69 1.99 -12.40
C THR A 70 -15.90 2.44 -13.24
N TYR A 71 -15.69 3.44 -14.10
CA TYR A 71 -16.63 3.78 -15.18
C TYR A 71 -16.25 3.13 -16.53
N GLU A 72 -15.09 2.48 -16.61
CA GLU A 72 -14.60 1.88 -17.84
C GLU A 72 -15.39 0.60 -18.16
N GLY A 73 -16.12 0.64 -19.27
CA GLY A 73 -16.79 -0.54 -19.80
C GLY A 73 -15.79 -1.67 -20.07
N THR A 74 -16.23 -2.92 -19.92
CA THR A 74 -15.45 -4.14 -20.19
C THR A 74 -14.27 -4.44 -19.26
N LEU A 75 -13.75 -3.48 -18.48
CA LEU A 75 -12.61 -3.72 -17.57
C LEU A 75 -12.85 -4.90 -16.63
N VAL A 76 -13.98 -4.88 -15.92
CA VAL A 76 -14.35 -5.92 -14.95
C VAL A 76 -14.58 -7.28 -15.62
N ALA A 77 -15.16 -7.27 -16.83
CA ALA A 77 -15.36 -8.48 -17.63
C ALA A 77 -14.02 -9.08 -18.09
N SER A 78 -13.07 -8.22 -18.48
CA SER A 78 -11.70 -8.60 -18.84
C SER A 78 -10.96 -9.22 -17.65
N CYS A 79 -10.99 -8.58 -16.48
CA CYS A 79 -10.42 -9.14 -15.25
C CYS A 79 -11.06 -10.50 -14.90
N SER A 80 -12.38 -10.61 -14.98
CA SER A 80 -13.11 -11.86 -14.74
C SER A 80 -12.72 -12.97 -15.72
N ARG A 81 -12.47 -12.64 -16.99
CA ARG A 81 -11.96 -13.58 -18.00
C ARG A 81 -10.54 -14.02 -17.65
N GLY A 82 -9.68 -13.12 -17.19
CA GLY A 82 -8.34 -13.44 -16.68
C GLY A 82 -8.40 -14.43 -15.52
N CYS A 83 -9.26 -14.19 -14.52
CA CYS A 83 -9.46 -15.11 -13.40
C CYS A 83 -9.87 -16.52 -13.88
N LYS A 84 -10.77 -16.62 -14.87
CA LYS A 84 -11.15 -17.92 -15.46
C LYS A 84 -9.95 -18.63 -16.09
N ALA A 85 -9.12 -17.91 -16.84
CA ALA A 85 -7.94 -18.48 -17.51
C ALA A 85 -6.89 -18.96 -16.50
N PHE A 86 -6.59 -18.16 -15.46
CA PHE A 86 -5.66 -18.58 -14.40
C PHE A 86 -6.18 -19.80 -13.63
N ASN A 87 -7.46 -19.81 -13.26
CA ASN A 87 -8.04 -20.94 -12.54
C ASN A 87 -8.03 -22.22 -13.39
N ALA A 88 -8.28 -22.12 -14.70
CA ALA A 88 -8.15 -23.24 -15.62
C ALA A 88 -6.70 -23.77 -15.73
N SER A 89 -5.72 -22.95 -15.33
CA SER A 89 -4.29 -23.27 -15.31
C SER A 89 -3.78 -23.68 -13.92
N GLY A 90 -4.67 -23.93 -12.95
CA GLY A 90 -4.31 -24.33 -11.58
C GLY A 90 -4.22 -23.18 -10.56
N GLY A 91 -4.61 -21.96 -10.95
CA GLY A 91 -4.56 -20.76 -10.11
C GLY A 91 -3.31 -19.91 -10.35
N ILE A 92 -3.12 -18.89 -9.52
CA ILE A 92 -1.96 -17.99 -9.56
C ILE A 92 -1.17 -18.07 -8.27
N HIS A 93 0.15 -18.15 -8.34
CA HIS A 93 1.04 -18.04 -7.19
C HIS A 93 1.61 -16.62 -7.11
N ILE A 94 1.56 -16.00 -5.93
CA ILE A 94 1.98 -14.61 -5.71
C ILE A 94 2.92 -14.56 -4.52
N GLU A 95 4.08 -13.94 -4.71
CA GLU A 95 5.10 -13.75 -3.68
C GLU A 95 5.46 -12.27 -3.55
N THR A 96 5.71 -11.81 -2.33
CA THR A 96 6.13 -10.43 -2.06
C THR A 96 7.63 -10.38 -1.83
N LEU A 97 8.39 -9.78 -2.77
CA LEU A 97 9.84 -9.69 -2.68
C LEU A 97 10.33 -8.66 -1.66
N SER A 98 9.61 -7.55 -1.52
CA SER A 98 9.95 -6.46 -0.59
C SER A 98 8.72 -5.67 -0.20
N ASN A 99 8.69 -5.17 1.04
CA ASN A 99 7.68 -4.24 1.52
C ASN A 99 8.37 -3.06 2.23
N SER A 100 8.36 -1.91 1.58
CA SER A 100 8.96 -0.69 2.10
C SER A 100 8.29 0.56 1.56
N MET A 101 8.09 1.56 2.42
CA MET A 101 7.76 2.93 2.03
C MET A 101 9.01 3.79 2.10
N SER A 102 9.19 4.72 1.17
CA SER A 102 10.42 5.50 1.05
C SER A 102 10.22 7.00 1.28
N ARG A 103 11.30 7.67 1.70
CA ARG A 103 11.41 9.12 1.75
C ARG A 103 12.83 9.53 1.37
N GLY A 104 12.95 10.59 0.56
CA GLY A 104 14.24 11.04 0.01
C GLY A 104 14.60 12.47 0.43
N PRO A 105 15.23 12.70 1.59
CA PRO A 105 15.81 14.00 1.93
C PRO A 105 17.04 14.30 1.08
N VAL A 106 17.34 15.59 0.97
CA VAL A 106 18.53 16.10 0.28
C VAL A 106 19.36 16.89 1.28
N PHE A 107 20.63 16.53 1.41
CA PHE A 107 21.62 17.26 2.21
C PHE A 107 22.50 18.04 1.26
N THR A 108 22.60 19.35 1.47
CA THR A 108 23.41 20.27 0.65
C THR A 108 24.67 20.67 1.40
N PHE A 109 25.80 20.60 0.72
CA PHE A 109 27.12 20.92 1.25
C PHE A 109 27.76 22.06 0.45
N ASP A 110 28.75 22.73 1.04
CA ASP A 110 29.46 23.85 0.40
C ASP A 110 30.28 23.41 -0.82
N ASN A 111 30.76 22.16 -0.82
CA ASN A 111 31.55 21.60 -1.91
C ASN A 111 31.27 20.09 -2.10
N PRO A 112 31.60 19.53 -3.28
CA PRO A 112 31.42 18.09 -3.55
C PRO A 112 32.19 17.15 -2.63
N ASP A 113 33.36 17.57 -2.12
CA ASP A 113 34.18 16.70 -1.26
C ASP A 113 33.46 16.40 0.06
N HIS A 114 32.80 17.40 0.65
CA HIS A 114 31.99 17.23 1.86
C HIS A 114 30.80 16.29 1.62
N ALA A 115 30.14 16.40 0.46
CA ALA A 115 29.05 15.51 0.08
C ALA A 115 29.51 14.05 -0.02
N VAL A 116 30.68 13.81 -0.61
CA VAL A 116 31.29 12.46 -0.70
C VAL A 116 31.67 11.93 0.68
N ILE A 117 32.23 12.76 1.56
CA ILE A 117 32.57 12.37 2.94
C ILE A 117 31.31 11.93 3.68
N PHE A 118 30.24 12.73 3.63
CA PHE A 118 28.96 12.39 4.26
C PHE A 118 28.38 11.08 3.72
N ALA A 119 28.33 10.91 2.39
CA ALA A 119 27.81 9.69 1.77
C ALA A 119 28.57 8.43 2.20
N LYS A 120 29.90 8.52 2.35
CA LYS A 120 30.75 7.41 2.85
C LYS A 120 30.50 7.09 4.32
N GLN A 121 30.17 8.09 5.14
CA GLN A 121 29.89 7.92 6.57
C GLN A 121 28.47 7.41 6.84
N LEU A 122 27.55 7.56 5.90
CA LEU A 122 26.13 7.23 6.08
C LEU A 122 25.86 5.81 6.60
N PRO A 123 26.55 4.73 6.15
CA PRO A 123 26.35 3.40 6.70
C PRO A 123 26.64 3.32 8.21
N ALA A 124 27.65 4.05 8.70
CA ALA A 124 27.99 4.12 10.12
C ALA A 124 27.00 4.98 10.92
N LEU A 125 26.32 5.93 10.27
CA LEU A 125 25.27 6.75 10.87
C LEU A 125 23.92 6.04 10.93
N LYS A 126 23.65 5.06 10.06
CA LYS A 126 22.36 4.35 10.01
C LYS A 126 21.82 3.91 11.39
N PRO A 127 22.61 3.35 12.32
CA PRO A 127 22.08 2.94 13.63
C PRO A 127 21.47 4.09 14.44
N ILE A 128 22.09 5.28 14.42
CA ILE A 128 21.57 6.43 15.17
C ILE A 128 20.34 7.03 14.49
N PHE A 129 20.32 7.10 13.16
CA PHE A 129 19.13 7.49 12.39
C PHE A 129 17.97 6.52 12.58
N SER A 130 18.25 5.22 12.68
CA SER A 130 17.24 4.19 12.96
C SER A 130 16.59 4.45 14.31
N ARG A 131 17.40 4.70 15.35
CA ARG A 131 16.90 5.00 16.68
C ARG A 131 15.99 6.23 16.69
N TRP A 132 16.44 7.35 16.13
CA TRP A 132 15.64 8.57 16.08
C TRP A 132 14.36 8.37 15.28
N ALA A 133 14.43 7.78 14.09
CA ALA A 133 13.25 7.50 13.28
C ALA A 133 12.22 6.65 14.03
N GLU A 134 12.66 5.63 14.74
CA GLU A 134 11.81 4.67 15.46
C GLU A 134 11.19 5.24 16.75
N GLU A 135 11.75 6.32 17.30
CA GLU A 135 11.14 7.07 18.41
C GLU A 135 9.81 7.74 17.99
N THR A 136 9.61 7.98 16.68
CA THR A 136 8.39 8.64 16.18
C THR A 136 7.16 7.73 16.12
N SER A 137 7.35 6.41 16.03
CA SER A 137 6.25 5.44 15.99
C SER A 137 6.75 4.01 16.22
N ALA A 138 5.99 3.25 17.02
CA ALA A 138 6.22 1.82 17.21
C ALA A 138 6.11 0.98 15.92
N HIS A 139 5.48 1.50 14.85
CA HIS A 139 5.23 0.78 13.60
C HIS A 139 6.22 1.09 12.47
N VAL A 140 7.11 2.08 12.63
CA VAL A 140 8.13 2.39 11.62
C VAL A 140 9.43 1.68 11.98
N ARG A 141 10.13 1.12 11.00
CA ARG A 141 11.52 0.64 11.15
C ARG A 141 12.34 1.07 9.96
N LEU A 142 13.52 1.67 10.18
CA LEU A 142 14.41 2.08 9.10
C LEU A 142 15.16 0.87 8.55
N GLN A 143 14.81 0.44 7.34
CA GLN A 143 15.40 -0.72 6.68
C GLN A 143 16.71 -0.38 5.98
N ALA A 144 16.75 0.73 5.23
CA ALA A 144 17.90 1.12 4.43
C ALA A 144 18.05 2.64 4.31
N MET A 145 19.28 3.11 4.09
CA MET A 145 19.62 4.47 3.71
C MET A 145 20.60 4.40 2.53
N GLN A 146 20.16 4.78 1.34
CA GLN A 146 20.97 4.68 0.12
C GLN A 146 21.33 6.08 -0.39
N PRO A 147 22.60 6.50 -0.32
CA PRO A 147 23.02 7.81 -0.78
C PRO A 147 23.24 7.84 -2.30
N THR A 148 22.86 8.94 -2.95
CA THR A 148 23.24 9.31 -4.31
C THR A 148 23.80 10.73 -4.29
N VAL A 149 25.04 10.91 -4.73
CA VAL A 149 25.74 12.21 -4.74
C VAL A 149 25.55 12.89 -6.10
N ILE A 150 25.13 14.16 -6.09
CA ILE A 150 24.99 15.00 -7.29
C ILE A 150 25.61 16.36 -6.98
N GLY A 151 26.82 16.62 -7.51
CA GLY A 151 27.57 17.84 -7.19
C GLY A 151 27.87 17.92 -5.69
N SER A 152 27.41 18.98 -5.03
CA SER A 152 27.52 19.15 -3.58
C SER A 152 26.25 18.73 -2.81
N ASN A 153 25.35 17.98 -3.43
CA ASN A 153 24.15 17.43 -2.79
C ASN A 153 24.23 15.92 -2.59
N VAL A 154 23.65 15.43 -1.49
CA VAL A 154 23.44 14.00 -1.22
C VAL A 154 21.96 13.73 -1.06
N HIS A 155 21.39 13.02 -2.03
CA HIS A 155 20.03 12.48 -1.95
C HIS A 155 20.09 11.14 -1.22
N VAL A 156 19.41 11.02 -0.09
CA VAL A 156 19.40 9.77 0.68
C VAL A 156 18.05 9.11 0.52
N LEU A 157 17.97 7.96 -0.13
CA LEU A 157 16.74 7.17 -0.16
C LEU A 157 16.65 6.36 1.15
N CYS A 158 15.81 6.83 2.07
CA CYS A 158 15.46 6.10 3.29
C CYS A 158 14.28 5.17 3.01
N SER A 159 14.45 3.88 3.27
CA SER A 159 13.39 2.86 3.14
C SER A 159 12.96 2.38 4.51
N TYR A 160 11.65 2.30 4.73
CA TYR A 160 11.06 1.93 6.01
C TYR A 160 10.02 0.82 5.86
N SER A 161 9.92 -0.06 6.86
CA SER A 161 8.68 -0.82 7.06
C SER A 161 7.68 0.03 7.85
N CYS A 162 6.39 -0.12 7.57
CA CYS A 162 5.32 0.67 8.19
C CYS A 162 4.15 -0.20 8.71
N GLY A 163 4.43 -1.49 8.98
CA GLY A 163 3.39 -2.47 9.30
C GLY A 163 2.35 -2.59 8.18
N SER A 164 1.08 -2.46 8.53
CA SER A 164 -0.05 -2.52 7.58
C SER A 164 -0.44 -1.16 6.99
N ALA A 165 0.22 -0.06 7.40
CA ALA A 165 -0.06 1.26 6.87
C ALA A 165 0.70 1.49 5.56
N ALA A 166 0.11 2.25 4.64
CA ALA A 166 0.83 2.74 3.46
C ALA A 166 2.05 3.60 3.84
N GLY A 167 2.00 4.30 4.99
CA GLY A 167 3.21 4.83 5.64
C GLY A 167 3.68 6.23 5.19
N GLN A 168 3.06 6.88 4.21
CA GLN A 168 3.53 8.16 3.65
C GLN A 168 3.80 9.25 4.71
N ASN A 169 2.86 9.47 5.62
CA ASN A 169 3.02 10.45 6.71
C ASN A 169 3.99 9.97 7.78
N MET A 170 4.02 8.66 8.04
CA MET A 170 4.86 8.05 9.06
C MET A 170 6.34 8.20 8.70
N VAL A 171 6.72 7.83 7.47
CA VAL A 171 8.10 7.97 6.99
C VAL A 171 8.54 9.41 6.91
N THR A 172 7.63 10.34 6.58
CA THR A 172 7.95 11.77 6.51
C THR A 172 8.32 12.31 7.90
N LYS A 173 7.54 11.98 8.94
CA LYS A 173 7.85 12.37 10.33
C LYS A 173 9.13 11.70 10.82
N ALA A 174 9.29 10.41 10.54
CA ALA A 174 10.47 9.64 10.94
C ALA A 174 11.76 10.20 10.31
N THR A 175 11.73 10.52 9.01
CA THR A 175 12.87 11.13 8.30
C THR A 175 13.13 12.57 8.70
N GLN A 176 12.12 13.34 9.12
CA GLN A 176 12.32 14.71 9.59
C GLN A 176 12.94 14.75 11.00
N HIS A 177 12.55 13.81 11.86
CA HIS A 177 13.06 13.73 13.24
C HIS A 177 14.48 13.15 13.30
N ALA A 178 14.80 12.22 12.40
CA ALA A 178 16.12 11.61 12.27
C ALA A 178 17.09 12.49 11.47
#